data_AF-A0A5S4TFV3-F1
#
_entry.id   AF-A0A5S4TFV3-F1
#
_cell.length_a   1.000
_cell.length_b   1.000
_cell.length_c   1.000
_cell.angle_alpha   90.00
_cell.angle_beta   90.00
_cell.angle_gamma   90.00
#
_symmetry.space_group_name_H-M   'P 1'
#
loop_
_entity.id
_entity.type
_entity.pdbx_description
1 polymer ?
#
loop_
_entity_poly.entity_id
_entity_poly.type
_entity_poly.pdbx_seq_one_letter_code
_entity_poly.pdbx_strand_id
1 'polypeptide(L)'
;MDKRTENILQDIRETTEFLGGVRLPDSAFKAIAGTSVTTDMLFFQKHLDKGYVADDLAFSGSIRYDKDSRIWLNPYFDGEYNSQVLGTYEVRNFNGGTLSVKGTSDDLIASVETALNHVKAPREIDRNEVIINPDVLTKQVNDTSIPAEMRENLGQYSFGYQGSTVYYRDNKGIRVGTKTEEISYYVDEEGNFKAWDTKHSQKQIDRFNALEV
;
A
#
# COMPACT_ATOMS: atom_id res chain seq x y z
N MET A 1 0.76 5.60 7.61
CA MET A 1 -0.07 6.82 7.72
C MET A 1 0.68 8.12 7.43
N ASP A 2 2.01 8.11 7.36
CA ASP A 2 2.86 9.31 7.17
C ASP A 2 2.92 9.83 5.72
N LYS A 3 1.76 9.84 5.05
CA LYS A 3 1.65 10.28 3.66
C LYS A 3 1.55 11.81 3.60
N ARG A 4 2.24 12.40 2.63
CA ARG A 4 2.19 13.85 2.34
C ARG A 4 0.93 14.28 1.58
N THR A 5 0.23 13.34 0.96
CA THR A 5 -0.97 13.61 0.15
C THR A 5 -2.18 12.90 0.73
N GLU A 6 -3.29 13.62 0.81
CA GLU A 6 -4.49 13.21 1.52
C GLU A 6 -5.43 12.32 0.71
N ASN A 7 -5.27 12.25 -0.62
CA ASN A 7 -6.29 11.64 -1.50
C ASN A 7 -6.77 10.25 -1.06
N ILE A 8 -5.85 9.34 -0.68
CA ILE A 8 -6.24 7.99 -0.21
C ILE A 8 -6.69 7.97 1.25
N LEU A 9 -6.18 8.89 2.07
CA LEU A 9 -6.58 9.01 3.47
C LEU A 9 -8.00 9.57 3.57
N GLN A 10 -8.39 10.44 2.64
CA GLN A 10 -9.76 10.92 2.51
C GLN A 10 -10.73 9.79 2.15
N ASP A 11 -10.43 8.97 1.14
CA ASP A 11 -11.29 7.85 0.77
C ASP A 11 -11.49 6.84 1.92
N ILE A 12 -10.40 6.51 2.62
CA ILE A 12 -10.44 5.63 3.80
C ILE A 12 -11.23 6.31 4.92
N ARG A 13 -10.98 7.61 5.17
CA ARG A 13 -11.72 8.39 6.15
C ARG A 13 -13.19 8.38 5.82
N GLU A 14 -13.65 8.58 4.60
CA GLU A 14 -15.08 8.71 4.31
C GLU A 14 -15.85 7.38 4.47
N THR A 15 -15.20 6.24 4.25
CA THR A 15 -15.87 4.93 4.19
C THR A 15 -15.65 4.04 5.42
N THR A 16 -14.79 4.49 6.35
CA THR A 16 -14.40 3.70 7.53
C THR A 16 -14.32 4.53 8.79
N GLU A 17 -14.48 3.89 9.93
CA GLU A 17 -14.18 4.41 11.25
C GLU A 17 -12.81 3.89 11.69
N PHE A 18 -11.90 4.80 12.07
CA PHE A 18 -10.60 4.43 12.58
C PHE A 18 -10.68 4.09 14.07
N LEU A 19 -10.34 2.84 14.39
CA LEU A 19 -10.39 2.34 15.75
C LEU A 19 -9.07 2.60 16.49
N GLY A 20 -7.96 2.65 15.77
CA GLY A 20 -6.63 2.90 16.31
C GLY A 20 -5.54 2.26 15.47
N GLY A 21 -4.30 2.51 15.82
CA GLY A 21 -3.14 1.99 15.14
C GLY A 21 -1.94 1.87 16.07
N VAL A 22 -1.11 0.87 15.82
CA VAL A 22 0.10 0.58 16.57
C VAL A 22 1.28 0.67 15.62
N ARG A 23 2.27 1.49 15.96
CA ARG A 23 3.51 1.62 15.20
C ARG A 23 4.57 0.71 15.81
N LEU A 24 5.09 -0.19 15.00
CA LEU A 24 6.01 -1.24 15.43
C LEU A 24 7.47 -0.81 15.25
N PRO A 25 8.40 -1.41 16.02
CA PRO A 25 9.83 -1.29 15.76
C PRO A 25 10.20 -1.71 14.35
N ASP A 26 11.27 -1.12 13.82
CA ASP A 26 11.86 -1.49 12.54
C ASP A 26 12.36 -2.95 12.49
N SER A 27 12.57 -3.56 13.66
CA SER A 27 13.00 -4.95 13.81
C SER A 27 11.85 -5.96 13.85
N ALA A 28 10.58 -5.52 13.92
CA ALA A 28 9.43 -6.41 14.17
C ALA A 28 9.32 -7.58 13.19
N PHE A 29 9.66 -7.35 11.92
CA PHE A 29 9.63 -8.38 10.87
C PHE A 29 11.03 -8.86 10.46
N LYS A 30 12.10 -8.42 11.13
CA LYS A 30 13.48 -8.71 10.70
C LYS A 30 13.80 -10.21 10.69
N ALA A 31 13.33 -10.94 11.71
CA ALA A 31 13.62 -12.37 11.85
C ALA A 31 12.90 -13.24 10.80
N ILE A 32 11.74 -12.79 10.31
CA ILE A 32 10.88 -13.58 9.40
C ILE A 32 10.93 -13.10 7.95
N ALA A 33 11.06 -11.80 7.73
CA ALA A 33 11.05 -11.17 6.40
C ALA A 33 12.42 -10.62 5.97
N GLY A 34 13.41 -10.60 6.87
CA GLY A 34 14.77 -10.12 6.57
C GLY A 34 14.89 -8.61 6.35
N THR A 35 13.81 -7.85 6.54
CA THR A 35 13.77 -6.40 6.33
C THR A 35 13.80 -5.64 7.65
N SER A 36 14.31 -4.40 7.63
CA SER A 36 14.29 -3.52 8.80
C SER A 36 13.56 -2.22 8.46
N VAL A 37 12.23 -2.27 8.58
CA VAL A 37 11.29 -1.22 8.16
C VAL A 37 10.28 -0.98 9.27
N THR A 38 10.02 0.29 9.58
CA THR A 38 8.94 0.67 10.50
C THR A 38 7.59 0.39 9.84
N THR A 39 6.75 -0.37 10.54
CA THR A 39 5.45 -0.82 10.06
C THR A 39 4.35 -0.40 11.01
N ASP A 40 3.20 -0.03 10.46
CA ASP A 40 2.00 0.31 11.21
C ASP A 40 1.00 -0.85 11.13
N MET A 41 0.40 -1.23 12.27
CA MET A 41 -0.84 -2.00 12.33
C MET A 41 -1.99 -1.02 12.48
N LEU A 42 -2.97 -1.03 11.58
CA LEU A 42 -4.08 -0.07 11.59
C LEU A 42 -5.41 -0.84 11.64
N PHE A 43 -6.32 -0.39 12.51
CA PHE A 43 -7.62 -1.00 12.73
C PHE A 43 -8.71 -0.07 12.25
N PHE A 44 -9.54 -0.58 11.34
CA PHE A 44 -10.66 0.16 10.78
C PHE A 44 -11.93 -0.69 10.85
N GLN A 45 -13.06 -0.02 10.96
CA GLN A 45 -14.37 -0.63 10.82
C GLN A 45 -15.12 0.03 9.67
N LYS A 46 -15.76 -0.76 8.80
CA LYS A 46 -16.54 -0.21 7.68
C LYS A 46 -17.72 0.63 8.22
N HIS A 47 -17.87 1.84 7.71
CA HIS A 47 -18.92 2.76 8.11
C HIS A 47 -19.25 3.69 6.93
N LEU A 48 -20.11 3.22 6.02
CA LEU A 48 -20.39 3.89 4.74
C LEU A 48 -21.27 5.13 4.87
N ASP A 49 -22.22 5.11 5.81
CA ASP A 49 -23.18 6.20 6.03
C ASP A 49 -22.78 7.09 7.19
N LYS A 50 -21.48 7.12 7.52
CA LYS A 50 -21.01 8.02 8.56
C LYS A 50 -21.16 9.44 8.01
N GLY A 51 -21.89 10.28 8.73
CA GLY A 51 -21.95 11.70 8.42
C GLY A 51 -20.54 12.34 8.44
N TYR A 52 -20.46 13.63 8.11
CA TYR A 52 -19.18 14.33 8.18
C TYR A 52 -18.63 14.35 9.62
N VAL A 53 -17.54 13.61 9.85
CA VAL A 53 -16.80 13.62 11.12
C VAL A 53 -15.57 14.48 10.91
N ALA A 54 -15.57 15.69 11.46
CA ALA A 54 -14.57 16.74 11.22
C ALA A 54 -13.18 16.43 11.81
N ASP A 55 -13.11 15.70 12.93
CA ASP A 55 -11.89 15.54 13.72
C ASP A 55 -11.51 14.07 13.87
N ASP A 56 -10.61 13.60 13.00
CA ASP A 56 -9.88 12.36 13.22
C ASP A 56 -8.39 12.63 13.01
N LEU A 57 -7.66 12.68 14.12
CA LEU A 57 -6.24 13.01 14.18
C LEU A 57 -5.41 12.12 13.24
N ALA A 58 -5.81 10.85 13.07
CA ALA A 58 -5.13 9.92 12.17
C ALA A 58 -5.24 10.30 10.69
N PHE A 59 -6.26 11.07 10.31
CA PHE A 59 -6.46 11.53 8.94
C PHE A 59 -6.15 13.02 8.74
N SER A 60 -5.56 13.69 9.73
CA SER A 60 -5.19 15.13 9.65
C SER A 60 -4.03 15.44 8.70
N GLY A 61 -3.50 14.42 8.01
CA GLY A 61 -2.30 14.53 7.19
C GLY A 61 -1.03 14.47 8.03
N SER A 62 0.12 14.37 7.36
CA SER A 62 1.41 14.38 8.07
C SER A 62 1.87 15.81 8.29
N ILE A 63 2.39 16.11 9.47
CA ILE A 63 3.04 17.38 9.79
C ILE A 63 4.56 17.21 9.79
N ARG A 64 5.31 18.30 9.73
CA ARG A 64 6.77 18.23 9.87
C ARG A 64 7.14 17.77 11.27
N TYR A 65 8.09 16.84 11.34
CA TYR A 65 8.67 16.43 12.61
C TYR A 65 9.52 17.56 13.17
N ASP A 66 9.30 17.89 14.43
CA ASP A 66 9.94 19.00 15.13
C ASP A 66 11.47 18.83 15.27
N LYS A 67 11.92 17.59 15.50
CA LYS A 67 13.35 17.27 15.65
C LYS A 67 14.10 17.13 14.33
N ASP A 68 13.41 16.91 13.21
CA ASP A 68 14.03 16.87 11.87
C ASP A 68 13.04 17.31 10.78
N SER A 69 13.29 18.52 10.23
CA SER A 69 12.42 19.14 9.23
C SER A 69 12.26 18.38 7.91
N ARG A 70 13.10 17.37 7.64
CA ARG A 70 13.03 16.51 6.44
C ARG A 70 11.95 15.44 6.58
N ILE A 71 11.57 15.14 7.82
CA ILE A 71 10.66 14.07 8.19
C ILE A 71 9.24 14.62 8.31
N TRP A 72 8.31 13.81 7.83
CA TRP A 72 6.88 14.04 7.95
C TRP A 72 6.32 12.92 8.80
N LEU A 73 5.55 13.28 9.82
CA LEU A 73 4.99 12.37 10.80
C LEU A 73 3.50 12.66 10.90
N ASN A 74 2.69 11.61 10.83
CA ASN A 74 1.27 11.72 11.14
C ASN A 74 1.10 12.03 12.64
N PRO A 75 0.37 13.09 13.02
CA PRO A 75 0.16 13.47 14.41
C PRO A 75 -0.39 12.35 15.30
N TYR A 76 -1.13 11.41 14.72
CA TYR A 76 -1.59 10.25 15.47
C TYR A 76 -0.42 9.43 16.03
N PHE A 77 0.69 9.31 15.31
CA PHE A 77 1.87 8.58 15.77
C PHE A 77 2.92 9.48 16.43
N ASP A 78 2.51 10.60 17.04
CA ASP A 78 3.40 11.39 17.87
C ASP A 78 3.73 10.62 19.17
N GLY A 79 4.90 9.99 19.18
CA GLY A 79 5.31 9.02 20.20
C GLY A 79 5.49 9.61 21.59
N GLU A 80 5.61 10.93 21.73
CA GLU A 80 5.65 11.57 23.05
C GLU A 80 4.31 11.49 23.79
N TYR A 81 3.20 11.34 23.04
CA TYR A 81 1.85 11.34 23.58
C TYR A 81 1.02 10.12 23.14
N ASN A 82 1.59 9.19 22.37
CA ASN A 82 0.92 7.97 21.94
C ASN A 82 1.68 6.70 22.38
N SER A 83 1.12 6.00 23.37
CA SER A 83 1.58 4.70 23.88
C SER A 83 1.55 3.57 22.84
N GLN A 84 0.89 3.79 21.70
CA GLN A 84 0.81 2.85 20.59
C GLN A 84 2.01 2.97 19.64
N VAL A 85 2.99 3.85 19.91
CA VAL A 85 4.31 3.82 19.26
C VAL A 85 5.26 2.97 20.11
N LEU A 86 5.56 1.76 19.64
CA LEU A 86 6.33 0.77 20.39
C LEU A 86 7.84 0.97 20.24
N GLY A 87 8.34 2.14 20.58
CA GLY A 87 9.76 2.42 20.53
C GLY A 87 10.09 3.90 20.51
N THR A 88 11.34 4.19 20.16
CA THR A 88 11.85 5.56 20.02
C THR A 88 12.14 5.87 18.57
N TYR A 89 11.84 7.09 18.17
CA TYR A 89 12.16 7.55 16.83
C TYR A 89 13.66 7.76 16.66
N GLU A 90 14.21 7.21 15.57
CA GLU A 90 15.58 7.41 15.12
C GLU A 90 15.57 7.82 13.65
N VAL A 91 16.32 8.87 13.33
CA VAL A 91 16.50 9.30 11.94
C VAL A 91 17.68 8.57 11.33
N ARG A 92 17.41 7.70 10.36
CA ARG A 92 18.46 7.03 9.59
C ARG A 92 18.87 7.91 8.40
N ASN A 93 20.16 8.19 8.28
CA ASN A 93 20.72 9.04 7.22
C ASN A 93 20.88 8.31 5.87
N PHE A 94 19.78 7.77 5.33
CA PHE A 94 19.73 7.21 3.98
C PHE A 94 18.82 8.09 3.11
N ASN A 95 19.24 8.44 1.88
CA ASN A 95 18.46 9.20 0.88
C ASN A 95 17.61 10.38 1.40
N GLY A 96 18.20 11.24 2.25
CA GLY A 96 17.52 12.44 2.78
C GLY A 96 16.89 12.29 4.15
N GLY A 97 17.02 11.14 4.81
CA GLY A 97 16.56 10.91 6.18
C GLY A 97 15.25 10.11 6.21
N THR A 98 15.29 8.91 6.79
CA THR A 98 14.11 8.07 7.00
C THR A 98 13.85 7.95 8.51
N LEU A 99 12.61 8.23 8.93
CA LEU A 99 12.18 7.98 10.30
C LEU A 99 12.04 6.47 10.53
N SER A 100 12.75 5.97 11.52
CA SER A 100 12.71 4.58 11.97
C SER A 100 12.28 4.53 13.43
N VAL A 101 11.73 3.41 13.87
CA VAL A 101 11.36 3.18 15.27
C VAL A 101 12.25 2.10 15.84
N LYS A 102 13.00 2.42 16.88
CA LYS A 102 13.81 1.48 17.64
C LYS A 102 13.03 0.93 18.81
N GLY A 103 12.87 -0.38 18.84
CA GLY A 103 12.19 -1.07 19.93
C GLY A 103 12.88 -0.78 21.27
N THR A 104 12.07 -0.50 22.28
CA THR A 104 12.51 -0.21 23.66
C THR A 104 12.27 -1.38 24.61
N SER A 105 11.56 -2.41 24.16
CA SER A 105 11.22 -3.60 24.94
C SER A 105 11.74 -4.85 24.23
N ASP A 106 12.22 -5.81 25.03
CA ASP A 106 12.63 -7.13 24.56
C ASP A 106 11.41 -8.04 24.31
N ASP A 107 10.27 -7.76 24.96
CA ASP A 107 9.00 -8.46 24.74
C ASP A 107 8.07 -7.60 23.87
N LEU A 108 8.21 -7.77 22.56
CA LEU A 108 7.37 -7.08 21.58
C LEU A 108 5.91 -7.52 21.70
N ILE A 109 5.63 -8.79 22.03
CA ILE A 109 4.26 -9.32 22.08
C ILE A 109 3.49 -8.66 23.22
N ALA A 110 4.04 -8.63 24.43
CA ALA A 110 3.41 -7.94 25.56
C ALA A 110 3.22 -6.43 25.29
N SER A 111 4.18 -5.81 24.59
CA SER A 111 4.10 -4.40 24.20
C SER A 111 2.95 -4.15 23.22
N VAL A 112 2.78 -5.04 22.23
CA VAL A 112 1.65 -5.01 21.29
C VAL A 112 0.33 -5.19 22.02
N GLU A 113 0.20 -6.20 22.89
CA GLU A 113 -1.03 -6.42 23.68
C GLU A 113 -1.43 -5.18 24.48
N THR A 114 -0.45 -4.53 25.12
CA THR A 114 -0.68 -3.28 25.87
C THR A 114 -1.14 -2.13 24.95
N ALA A 115 -0.51 -1.98 23.78
CA ALA A 115 -0.92 -0.97 22.81
C ALA A 115 -2.31 -1.25 22.22
N LEU A 116 -2.71 -2.50 22.06
CA LEU A 116 -4.03 -2.90 21.58
C LEU A 116 -5.15 -2.51 22.54
N ASN A 117 -4.89 -2.39 23.85
CA ASN A 117 -5.88 -1.88 24.82
C ASN A 117 -6.29 -0.42 24.55
N HIS A 118 -5.51 0.33 23.76
CA HIS A 118 -5.83 1.70 23.37
C HIS A 118 -6.56 1.77 22.02
N VAL A 119 -6.72 0.65 21.32
CA VAL A 119 -7.57 0.57 20.12
C VAL A 119 -9.03 0.54 20.57
N LYS A 120 -9.84 1.46 20.02
CA LYS A 120 -11.27 1.54 20.32
C LYS A 120 -11.95 0.23 19.97
N ALA A 121 -12.88 -0.19 20.82
CA ALA A 121 -13.73 -1.33 20.51
C ALA A 121 -14.54 -1.03 19.24
N PRO A 122 -14.72 -2.02 18.35
CA PRO A 122 -15.60 -1.86 17.19
C PRO A 122 -17.03 -1.63 17.68
N ARG A 123 -17.77 -0.76 16.98
CA ARG A 123 -19.20 -0.56 17.25
C ARG A 123 -19.96 -1.85 16.94
N GLU A 124 -21.04 -2.10 17.69
CA GLU A 124 -22.00 -3.11 17.28
C GLU A 124 -22.66 -2.68 15.98
N ILE A 125 -22.70 -3.61 15.02
CA ILE A 125 -23.35 -3.37 13.74
C ILE A 125 -24.79 -3.86 13.86
N ASP A 126 -25.77 -2.95 13.74
CA ASP A 126 -27.15 -3.37 13.57
C ASP A 126 -27.23 -4.18 12.26
N ARG A 127 -27.89 -5.35 12.31
CA ARG A 127 -28.11 -6.18 11.12
C ARG A 127 -28.79 -5.41 9.98
N ASN A 128 -29.53 -4.36 10.31
CA ASN A 128 -30.17 -3.47 9.33
C ASN A 128 -29.18 -2.56 8.59
N GLU A 129 -28.00 -2.28 9.16
CA GLU A 129 -26.92 -1.53 8.50
C GLU A 129 -26.06 -2.42 7.60
N VAL A 130 -26.15 -3.74 7.76
CA VAL A 130 -25.51 -4.69 6.84
C VAL A 130 -26.32 -4.71 5.56
N ILE A 131 -26.02 -3.76 4.66
CA ILE A 131 -26.43 -3.85 3.27
C ILE A 131 -25.62 -5.00 2.65
N ILE A 132 -26.12 -6.23 2.82
CA ILE A 132 -25.82 -7.30 1.88
C ILE A 132 -26.48 -6.84 0.60
N ASN A 133 -25.71 -6.20 -0.30
CA ASN A 133 -26.18 -6.05 -1.66
C ASN A 133 -26.50 -7.48 -2.12
N PRO A 134 -27.79 -7.84 -2.32
CA PRO A 134 -28.13 -9.15 -2.81
C PRO A 134 -27.33 -9.29 -4.10
N ASP A 135 -26.56 -10.38 -4.17
CA ASP A 135 -25.54 -10.66 -5.17
C ASP A 135 -25.67 -9.76 -6.38
N VAL A 136 -24.65 -8.91 -6.61
CA VAL A 136 -24.57 -8.11 -7.82
C VAL A 136 -24.88 -9.05 -8.98
N LEU A 137 -26.11 -8.95 -9.51
CA LEU A 137 -26.50 -9.54 -10.77
C LEU A 137 -25.73 -8.73 -11.80
N THR A 138 -24.42 -8.97 -11.83
CA THR A 138 -23.50 -8.43 -12.78
C THR A 138 -24.00 -9.08 -14.06
N LYS A 139 -24.75 -8.31 -14.85
CA LYS A 139 -25.12 -8.73 -16.19
C LYS A 139 -23.80 -9.09 -16.83
N GLN A 140 -23.55 -10.39 -17.01
CA GLN A 140 -22.28 -10.88 -17.52
C GLN A 140 -22.26 -10.46 -18.98
N VAL A 141 -21.76 -9.24 -19.22
CA VAL A 141 -21.48 -8.77 -20.56
C VAL A 141 -20.30 -9.62 -20.98
N ASN A 142 -20.60 -10.65 -21.76
CA ASN A 142 -19.60 -11.49 -22.36
C ASN A 142 -18.83 -10.64 -23.37
N ASP A 143 -17.77 -10.02 -22.88
CA ASP A 143 -16.78 -9.36 -23.72
C ASP A 143 -16.04 -10.44 -24.50
N THR A 144 -16.44 -10.63 -25.76
CA THR A 144 -15.86 -11.61 -26.68
C THR A 144 -14.43 -11.25 -27.10
N SER A 145 -13.92 -10.07 -26.73
CA SER A 145 -12.50 -9.73 -26.91
C SER A 145 -11.59 -10.40 -25.88
N ILE A 146 -12.15 -10.88 -24.76
CA ILE A 146 -11.42 -11.62 -23.74
C ILE A 146 -11.57 -13.13 -24.01
N PRO A 147 -10.47 -13.88 -24.06
CA PRO A 147 -10.54 -15.33 -24.26
C PRO A 147 -11.32 -16.07 -23.16
N ALA A 148 -12.01 -17.14 -23.55
CA ALA A 148 -12.86 -17.92 -22.65
C ALA A 148 -12.10 -18.48 -21.42
N GLU A 149 -10.87 -18.97 -21.63
CA GLU A 149 -10.01 -19.48 -20.56
C GLU A 149 -9.74 -18.41 -19.48
N MET A 150 -9.51 -17.16 -19.89
CA MET A 150 -9.33 -16.05 -18.95
C MET A 150 -10.62 -15.69 -18.23
N ARG A 151 -11.73 -15.66 -18.95
CA ARG A 151 -13.05 -15.34 -18.37
C ARG A 151 -13.45 -16.34 -17.29
N GLU A 152 -13.15 -17.62 -17.50
CA GLU A 152 -13.60 -18.73 -16.65
C GLU A 152 -12.62 -19.03 -15.51
N ASN A 153 -11.30 -18.95 -15.75
CA ASN A 153 -10.30 -19.43 -14.79
C ASN A 153 -9.53 -18.30 -14.07
N LEU A 154 -9.59 -17.06 -14.56
CA LEU A 154 -8.84 -15.97 -13.93
C LEU A 154 -9.53 -15.52 -12.63
N GLY A 155 -8.89 -15.79 -11.49
CA GLY A 155 -9.37 -15.39 -10.17
C GLY A 155 -9.46 -13.88 -9.99
N GLN A 156 -10.26 -13.43 -9.03
CA GLN A 156 -10.38 -12.00 -8.71
C GLN A 156 -9.04 -11.44 -8.20
N TYR A 157 -8.66 -10.24 -8.65
CA TYR A 157 -7.37 -9.60 -8.36
C TYR A 157 -6.14 -10.41 -8.76
N SER A 158 -6.30 -11.33 -9.73
CA SER A 158 -5.23 -12.17 -10.25
C SER A 158 -4.88 -11.81 -11.69
N PHE A 159 -3.71 -12.27 -12.14
CA PHE A 159 -3.29 -12.18 -13.53
C PHE A 159 -3.08 -13.57 -14.14
N GLY A 160 -3.27 -13.66 -15.46
CA GLY A 160 -3.10 -14.88 -16.24
C GLY A 160 -2.45 -14.57 -17.59
N TYR A 161 -1.93 -15.60 -18.25
CA TYR A 161 -1.27 -15.48 -19.55
C TYR A 161 -1.97 -16.30 -20.61
N GLN A 162 -2.17 -15.70 -21.79
CA GLN A 162 -2.50 -16.45 -22.99
C GLN A 162 -1.63 -15.94 -24.14
N GLY A 163 -0.73 -16.81 -24.59
CA GLY A 163 0.37 -16.41 -25.47
C GLY A 163 1.28 -15.40 -24.78
N SER A 164 1.54 -14.26 -25.44
CA SER A 164 2.34 -13.14 -24.89
C SER A 164 1.51 -12.07 -24.19
N THR A 165 0.19 -12.23 -24.13
CA THR A 165 -0.74 -11.23 -23.58
C THR A 165 -1.06 -11.54 -22.13
N VAL A 166 -0.89 -10.53 -21.27
CA VAL A 166 -1.25 -10.59 -19.86
C VAL A 166 -2.69 -10.13 -19.70
N TYR A 167 -3.47 -10.84 -18.91
CA TYR A 167 -4.82 -10.43 -18.52
C TYR A 167 -4.85 -10.25 -17.02
N TYR A 168 -5.48 -9.17 -16.55
CA TYR A 168 -5.66 -8.88 -15.13
C TYR A 168 -7.14 -8.71 -14.82
N ARG A 169 -7.61 -9.34 -13.75
CA ARG A 169 -9.00 -9.24 -13.29
C ARG A 169 -9.09 -8.35 -12.07
N ASP A 170 -9.84 -7.25 -12.17
CA ASP A 170 -10.15 -6.36 -11.05
C ASP A 170 -11.64 -6.47 -10.65
N ASN A 171 -12.13 -5.49 -9.89
CA ASN A 171 -13.53 -5.40 -9.48
C ASN A 171 -14.49 -4.92 -10.59
N LYS A 172 -13.98 -4.43 -11.72
CA LYS A 172 -14.75 -3.94 -12.86
C LYS A 172 -14.77 -4.93 -14.03
N GLY A 173 -13.81 -5.85 -14.12
CA GLY A 173 -13.76 -6.88 -15.16
C GLY A 173 -12.34 -7.39 -15.42
N ILE A 174 -12.17 -8.08 -16.56
CA ILE A 174 -10.84 -8.48 -17.05
C ILE A 174 -10.38 -7.41 -18.03
N ARG A 175 -9.17 -6.89 -17.81
CA ARG A 175 -8.50 -5.95 -18.70
C ARG A 175 -7.26 -6.61 -19.29
N VAL A 176 -6.98 -6.31 -20.55
CA VAL A 176 -5.71 -6.66 -21.17
C VAL A 176 -4.63 -5.79 -20.52
N GLY A 177 -3.70 -6.43 -19.82
CA GLY A 177 -2.52 -5.78 -19.31
C GLY A 177 -1.60 -5.44 -20.47
N THR A 178 -1.38 -4.16 -20.72
CA THR A 178 -0.20 -3.73 -21.48
C THR A 178 0.99 -3.99 -20.58
N LYS A 179 1.78 -5.00 -20.94
CA LYS A 179 3.11 -5.13 -20.35
C LYS A 179 3.89 -3.90 -20.81
N THR A 180 4.09 -2.93 -19.92
CA THR A 180 5.08 -1.88 -20.17
C THR A 180 6.42 -2.60 -20.17
N GLU A 181 6.93 -2.88 -21.35
CA GLU A 181 8.28 -3.40 -21.48
C GLU A 181 9.23 -2.21 -21.45
N GLU A 182 9.86 -2.02 -20.30
CA GLU A 182 10.97 -1.08 -20.20
C GLU A 182 12.22 -1.71 -20.82
N ILE A 183 12.94 -0.90 -21.59
CA ILE A 183 14.30 -1.20 -22.01
C ILE A 183 15.19 -0.06 -21.54
N SER A 184 16.35 -0.38 -20.99
CA SER A 184 17.33 0.59 -20.51
C SER A 184 18.62 0.46 -21.31
N TYR A 185 19.19 1.60 -21.71
CA TYR A 185 20.46 1.68 -22.42
C TYR A 185 21.34 2.80 -21.85
N TYR A 186 22.63 2.67 -22.07
CA TYR A 186 23.64 3.65 -21.69
C TYR A 186 24.07 4.45 -22.91
N VAL A 187 24.27 5.76 -22.72
CA VAL A 187 24.85 6.68 -23.71
C VAL A 187 26.17 7.24 -23.19
N ASP A 188 27.01 7.73 -24.09
CA ASP A 188 28.22 8.50 -23.74
C ASP A 188 27.90 9.98 -23.45
N GLU A 189 28.94 10.77 -23.12
CA GLU A 189 28.82 12.20 -22.82
C GLU A 189 28.35 13.04 -24.02
N GLU A 190 28.46 12.49 -25.24
CA GLU A 190 28.03 13.11 -26.50
C GLU A 190 26.60 12.67 -26.90
N GLY A 191 26.00 11.76 -26.14
CA GLY A 191 24.65 11.25 -26.34
C GLY A 191 24.56 10.03 -27.29
N ASN A 192 25.69 9.46 -27.71
CA ASN A 192 25.69 8.29 -28.59
C ASN A 192 25.44 7.01 -27.79
N PHE A 193 24.73 6.06 -28.39
CA PHE A 193 24.47 4.75 -27.81
C PHE A 193 25.77 4.00 -27.51
N LYS A 194 25.89 3.48 -26.28
CA LYS A 194 27.06 2.72 -25.82
C LYS A 194 26.77 1.23 -25.63
N ALA A 195 25.72 0.90 -24.87
CA ALA A 195 25.35 -0.48 -24.57
C ALA A 195 23.93 -0.59 -23.99
N TRP A 196 23.29 -1.74 -24.16
CA TRP A 196 22.06 -2.10 -23.44
C TRP A 196 22.38 -2.50 -21.98
N ASP A 197 21.43 -2.29 -21.07
CA ASP A 197 21.52 -2.81 -19.69
C ASP A 197 21.57 -4.35 -19.72
N THR A 198 22.53 -4.92 -18.97
CA THR A 198 22.82 -6.35 -18.95
C THR A 198 21.68 -7.21 -18.40
N LYS A 199 20.68 -6.60 -17.76
CA LYS A 199 19.45 -7.27 -17.31
C LYS A 199 18.53 -7.72 -18.44
N HIS A 200 18.71 -7.22 -19.67
CA HIS A 200 17.85 -7.54 -20.81
C HIS A 200 18.40 -8.68 -21.68
N SER A 201 17.53 -9.63 -22.03
CA SER A 201 17.91 -10.71 -22.97
C SER A 201 17.99 -10.21 -24.41
N GLN A 202 18.82 -10.86 -25.24
CA GLN A 202 18.95 -10.53 -26.67
C GLN A 202 17.59 -10.53 -27.39
N LYS A 203 16.73 -11.50 -27.07
CA LYS A 203 15.36 -11.58 -27.60
C LYS A 203 14.50 -10.35 -27.27
N GLN A 204 14.67 -9.74 -26.10
CA GLN A 204 13.95 -8.51 -25.74
C GLN A 204 14.50 -7.30 -26.50
N ILE A 205 15.81 -7.22 -26.67
CA ILE A 205 16.49 -6.17 -27.44
C ILE A 205 16.06 -6.21 -28.92
N ASP A 206 16.07 -7.40 -29.52
CA ASP A 206 15.69 -7.58 -30.93
C ASP A 206 14.22 -7.18 -31.17
N ARG A 207 13.33 -7.55 -30.24
CA ARG A 207 11.91 -7.14 -30.31
C ARG A 207 11.75 -5.64 -30.19
N PHE A 208 12.51 -4.98 -29.32
CA PHE A 208 12.47 -3.51 -29.18
C PHE A 208 12.97 -2.82 -30.46
N ASN A 209 14.08 -3.28 -31.04
CA ASN A 209 14.61 -2.72 -32.28
C ASN A 209 13.69 -2.93 -33.49
N ALA A 210 12.85 -3.96 -33.47
CA ALA A 210 11.86 -4.24 -34.51
C ALA A 210 10.56 -3.42 -34.37
N LEU A 211 10.42 -2.62 -33.31
CA LEU A 211 9.31 -1.66 -33.21
C LEU A 211 9.59 -0.50 -34.17
N GLU A 212 8.89 -0.48 -35.31
CA GLU A 212 8.80 0.72 -36.14
C GLU A 212 8.00 1.79 -35.39
N VAL A 213 8.57 2.99 -35.27
CA VAL A 213 7.92 4.19 -34.73
C VAL A 213 7.53 5.11 -35.87
#